data_AF-A0A7S3RC93-F1
#
_entry.id   AF-A0A7S3RC93-F1
#
_cell.length_a   1.000
_cell.length_b   1.000
_cell.length_c   1.000
_cell.angle_alpha   90.00
_cell.angle_beta   90.00
_cell.angle_gamma   90.00
#
_symmetry.space_group_name_H-M   'P 1'
#
loop_
_entity.id
_entity.type
_entity.pdbx_description
1 polymer ?
#
loop_
_entity_poly.entity_id
_entity_poly.type
_entity_poly.pdbx_seq_one_letter_code
_entity_poly.pdbx_strand_id
1 'polypeptide(L)'
;MFETFNTKDAVVWIDPLDGTSDFVKGNLPAVTVLIGLSVKGFSRAGIVHTVFTPEDQTKGRTVFGTAEQGAYKIYFDKEMSDEAILSRDIEYIEPFNHVEEPAEDHKIRVAASLSHFSKQIEEIINAIDPVEIVRLGGAGNKCCNLAYGNVDSYIHPSPGLKNWDLCAPESLIKAMGGYSTNLFQERLVYNQDSVKLKGLILGRNPRMYNLITKRMGELLETMKTTVKL
;
A
#
# COMPACT_ATOMS: atom_id res chain seq x y z
N MET A 1 26.77 -2.96 -8.39
CA MET A 1 26.63 -2.79 -9.85
C MET A 1 25.26 -2.17 -10.09
N PHE A 2 25.18 -1.01 -10.74
CA PHE A 2 23.89 -0.38 -11.02
C PHE A 2 23.21 -1.13 -12.16
N GLU A 3 21.94 -1.48 -11.99
CA GLU A 3 21.13 -2.08 -13.05
C GLU A 3 20.57 -0.97 -13.94
N THR A 4 20.91 -0.97 -15.23
CA THR A 4 20.34 -0.04 -16.21
C THR A 4 19.11 -0.68 -16.86
N PHE A 5 18.08 0.11 -17.14
CA PHE A 5 16.89 -0.34 -17.89
C PHE A 5 16.64 0.56 -19.10
N ASN A 6 15.89 0.05 -20.08
CA ASN A 6 15.44 0.83 -21.22
C ASN A 6 14.23 1.68 -20.79
N THR A 7 14.23 2.98 -21.06
CA THR A 7 13.10 3.86 -20.71
C THR A 7 11.79 3.45 -21.38
N LYS A 8 11.85 2.71 -22.50
CA LYS A 8 10.65 2.11 -23.14
C LYS A 8 9.98 1.04 -22.27
N ASP A 9 10.71 0.43 -21.34
CA ASP A 9 10.17 -0.55 -20.40
C ASP A 9 9.60 0.12 -19.14
N ALA A 10 9.72 1.44 -19.02
CA ALA A 10 9.34 2.20 -17.85
C ALA A 10 8.00 2.92 -18.03
N VAL A 11 7.15 2.84 -17.02
CA VAL A 11 5.86 3.55 -16.97
C VAL A 11 5.72 4.24 -15.63
N VAL A 12 5.40 5.53 -15.66
CA VAL A 12 5.07 6.32 -14.48
C VAL A 12 3.54 6.35 -14.33
N TRP A 13 3.07 5.89 -13.18
CA TRP A 13 1.67 5.86 -12.79
C TRP A 13 1.41 6.97 -11.79
N ILE A 14 0.42 7.82 -12.07
CA ILE A 14 0.11 9.00 -11.26
C ILE A 14 -1.35 8.94 -10.85
N ASP A 15 -1.60 8.97 -9.54
CA ASP A 15 -2.89 9.39 -9.00
C ASP A 15 -2.71 10.79 -8.37
N PRO A 16 -3.22 11.85 -9.01
CA PRO A 16 -3.06 13.20 -8.49
C PRO A 16 -3.88 13.45 -7.22
N LEU A 17 -4.89 12.62 -6.93
CA LEU A 17 -5.75 12.75 -5.75
C LEU A 17 -6.41 11.39 -5.43
N ASP A 18 -5.65 10.52 -4.77
CA ASP A 18 -6.17 9.29 -4.18
C ASP A 18 -7.04 9.64 -2.96
N GLY A 19 -8.17 8.93 -2.83
CA GLY A 19 -9.14 9.21 -1.77
C GLY A 19 -10.12 10.33 -2.10
N THR A 20 -10.47 10.53 -3.39
CA THR A 20 -11.42 11.59 -3.81
C THR A 20 -12.74 11.57 -3.04
N SER A 21 -13.30 10.40 -2.74
CA SER A 21 -14.53 10.30 -1.93
C SER A 21 -14.32 10.81 -0.50
N ASP A 22 -13.16 10.56 0.09
CA ASP A 22 -12.80 11.03 1.42
C ASP A 22 -12.55 12.55 1.42
N PHE A 23 -11.90 13.08 0.37
CA PHE A 23 -11.72 14.53 0.17
C PHE A 23 -13.07 15.25 0.16
N VAL A 24 -14.03 14.79 -0.66
CA VAL A 24 -15.37 15.38 -0.75
C VAL A 24 -16.13 15.31 0.59
N LYS A 25 -15.90 14.27 1.38
CA LYS A 25 -16.52 14.07 2.71
C LYS A 25 -15.79 14.83 3.84
N GLY A 26 -14.70 15.52 3.54
CA GLY A 26 -13.87 16.21 4.54
C GLY A 26 -12.98 15.30 5.38
N ASN A 27 -12.85 14.01 5.03
CA ASN A 27 -11.89 13.10 5.64
C ASN A 27 -10.48 13.31 5.03
N LEU A 28 -9.94 14.51 5.24
CA LEU A 28 -8.71 14.97 4.60
C LEU A 28 -7.47 14.11 4.87
N PRO A 29 -7.26 13.52 6.07
CA PRO A 29 -6.09 12.68 6.31
C PRO A 29 -6.02 11.40 5.46
N ALA A 30 -7.12 11.01 4.81
CA ALA A 30 -7.13 9.88 3.88
C ALA A 30 -6.62 10.23 2.48
N VAL A 31 -6.41 11.51 2.17
CA VAL A 31 -6.06 11.99 0.83
C VAL A 31 -4.56 11.92 0.61
N THR A 32 -4.17 11.33 -0.50
CA THR A 32 -2.75 11.22 -0.90
C THR A 32 -2.54 11.55 -2.37
N VAL A 33 -1.31 11.90 -2.72
CA VAL A 33 -0.82 11.97 -4.11
C VAL A 33 0.14 10.81 -4.32
N LEU A 34 -0.04 10.07 -5.41
CA LEU A 34 0.71 8.86 -5.72
C LEU A 34 1.49 9.03 -7.02
N ILE A 35 2.80 8.75 -6.97
CA ILE A 35 3.67 8.71 -8.15
C ILE A 35 4.50 7.43 -8.09
N GLY A 36 4.16 6.45 -8.92
CA GLY A 36 4.81 5.15 -8.97
C GLY A 36 5.57 4.95 -10.27
N LEU A 37 6.78 4.43 -10.20
CA LEU A 37 7.55 3.96 -11.34
C LEU A 37 7.48 2.44 -11.41
N SER A 38 7.06 1.92 -12.56
CA SER A 38 7.19 0.51 -12.90
C SER A 38 8.20 0.32 -14.03
N VAL A 39 8.94 -0.79 -14.00
CA VAL A 39 9.88 -1.21 -15.04
C VAL A 39 9.57 -2.65 -15.40
N LYS A 40 9.36 -2.93 -16.69
CA LYS A 40 8.92 -4.25 -17.21
C LYS A 40 7.67 -4.77 -16.50
N GLY A 41 6.76 -3.85 -16.17
CA GLY A 41 5.52 -4.16 -15.47
C GLY A 41 5.64 -4.38 -13.96
N PHE A 42 6.82 -4.26 -13.35
CA PHE A 42 6.96 -4.40 -11.89
C PHE A 42 7.26 -3.05 -11.25
N SER A 43 6.63 -2.78 -10.11
CA SER A 43 6.92 -1.57 -9.35
C SER A 43 8.39 -1.53 -8.90
N ARG A 44 9.00 -0.35 -8.97
CA ARG A 44 10.41 -0.11 -8.67
C ARG A 44 10.61 1.02 -7.67
N ALA A 45 9.94 2.14 -7.88
CA ALA A 45 10.03 3.29 -7.00
C ALA A 45 8.64 3.86 -6.76
N GLY A 46 8.43 4.41 -5.56
CA GLY A 46 7.17 5.04 -5.20
C GLY A 46 7.41 6.33 -4.45
N ILE A 47 6.52 7.29 -4.68
CA ILE A 47 6.36 8.51 -3.89
C ILE A 47 4.89 8.56 -3.47
N VAL A 48 4.65 8.67 -2.17
CA VAL A 48 3.32 8.86 -1.59
C VAL A 48 3.37 10.11 -0.74
N HIS A 49 2.61 11.12 -1.12
CA HIS A 49 2.49 12.36 -0.36
C HIS A 49 1.15 12.38 0.38
N THR A 50 1.20 12.32 1.71
CA THR A 50 0.06 12.63 2.57
C THR A 50 -0.08 14.15 2.64
N VAL A 51 -1.17 14.66 2.07
CA VAL A 51 -1.38 16.11 1.90
C VAL A 51 -1.73 16.79 3.22
N PHE A 52 -2.55 16.12 4.03
CA PHE A 52 -3.09 16.65 5.28
C PHE A 52 -2.77 15.68 6.42
N THR A 53 -1.98 16.09 7.41
CA THR A 53 -1.77 15.26 8.61
C THR A 53 -2.99 15.34 9.55
N PRO A 54 -3.31 14.28 10.30
CA PRO A 54 -4.40 14.32 11.29
C PRO A 54 -4.24 15.42 12.34
N GLU A 55 -3.00 15.73 12.73
CA GLU A 55 -2.69 16.69 13.76
C GLU A 55 -2.77 18.14 13.25
N ASP A 56 -2.39 18.36 12.00
CA ASP A 56 -2.31 19.69 11.38
C ASP A 56 -2.52 19.61 9.86
N GLN A 57 -3.62 20.17 9.38
CA GLN A 57 -3.99 20.14 7.95
C GLN A 57 -3.14 21.10 7.10
N THR A 58 -2.32 21.97 7.70
CA THR A 58 -1.33 22.76 6.94
C THR A 58 -0.05 21.98 6.68
N LYS A 59 0.13 20.84 7.36
CA LYS A 59 1.30 19.98 7.26
C LYS A 59 1.00 18.73 6.48
N GLY A 60 2.00 18.32 5.73
CA GLY A 60 2.02 17.09 4.95
C GLY A 60 3.31 16.31 5.17
N ARG A 61 3.38 15.15 4.55
CA ARG A 61 4.55 14.27 4.60
C ARG A 61 4.66 13.51 3.30
N THR A 62 5.86 13.50 2.73
CA THR A 62 6.17 12.70 1.55
C THR A 62 7.01 11.51 1.97
N VAL A 63 6.56 10.32 1.63
CA VAL A 63 7.32 9.07 1.74
C VAL A 63 7.75 8.64 0.36
N PHE A 64 9.02 8.29 0.20
CA PHE A 64 9.55 7.81 -1.08
C PHE A 64 10.57 6.71 -0.86
N GLY A 65 10.74 5.82 -1.84
CA GLY A 65 11.69 4.72 -1.69
C GLY A 65 11.66 3.70 -2.81
N THR A 66 12.60 2.77 -2.73
CA THR A 66 12.72 1.60 -3.60
C THR A 66 13.05 0.37 -2.75
N ALA A 67 12.74 -0.83 -3.25
CA ALA A 67 13.05 -2.08 -2.56
C ALA A 67 14.56 -2.23 -2.28
N GLU A 68 15.40 -1.64 -3.13
CA GLU A 68 16.86 -1.75 -3.10
C GLU A 68 17.55 -0.69 -2.23
N GLN A 69 16.87 0.41 -1.88
CA GLN A 69 17.46 1.55 -1.14
C GLN A 69 16.75 1.88 0.17
N GLY A 70 15.62 1.22 0.45
CA GLY A 70 14.78 1.51 1.61
C GLY A 70 13.85 2.71 1.37
N ALA A 71 13.15 3.10 2.43
CA ALA A 71 12.18 4.18 2.41
C ALA A 71 12.67 5.39 3.23
N TYR A 72 12.27 6.56 2.78
CA TYR A 72 12.62 7.84 3.37
C TYR A 72 11.38 8.71 3.50
N LYS A 73 11.37 9.62 4.46
CA LYS A 73 10.34 10.64 4.61
C LYS A 73 10.94 12.03 4.66
N ILE A 74 10.18 12.98 4.13
CA ILE A 74 10.40 14.42 4.29
C ILE A 74 9.09 15.06 4.73
N TYR A 75 9.19 16.07 5.59
CA TYR A 75 8.03 16.84 6.04
C TYR A 75 7.71 17.96 5.06
N PHE A 76 6.45 18.39 5.06
CA PHE A 76 6.01 19.54 4.29
C PHE A 76 5.13 20.40 5.19
N ASP A 77 5.29 21.70 5.09
CA ASP A 77 4.39 22.67 5.69
C ASP A 77 4.08 23.71 4.60
N LYS A 78 2.80 24.01 4.43
CA LYS A 78 2.31 24.94 3.40
C LYS A 78 2.93 26.33 3.52
N GLU A 79 3.34 26.73 4.72
CA GLU A 79 3.93 28.04 5.01
C GLU A 79 5.47 28.06 4.81
N MET A 80 6.08 26.94 4.37
CA MET A 80 7.51 26.91 4.04
C MET A 80 7.83 27.83 2.86
N SER A 81 8.96 28.54 2.96
CA SER A 81 9.57 29.23 1.80
C SER A 81 10.18 28.23 0.81
N ASP A 82 10.41 28.67 -0.43
CA ASP A 82 11.08 27.83 -1.44
C ASP A 82 12.45 27.31 -0.95
N GLU A 83 13.23 28.16 -0.28
CA GLU A 83 14.53 27.78 0.33
C GLU A 83 14.34 26.66 1.37
N ALA A 84 13.33 26.79 2.23
CA ALA A 84 13.01 25.78 3.24
C ALA A 84 12.54 24.46 2.60
N ILE A 85 11.77 24.52 1.51
CA ILE A 85 11.33 23.34 0.75
C ILE A 85 12.53 22.59 0.13
N LEU A 86 13.54 23.31 -0.33
CA LEU A 86 14.73 22.70 -0.96
C LEU A 86 15.76 22.17 0.05
N SER A 87 15.74 22.67 1.29
CA SER A 87 16.69 22.32 2.36
C SER A 87 16.14 21.36 3.42
N ARG A 88 15.01 20.72 3.16
CA ARG A 88 14.38 19.77 4.10
C ARG A 88 15.28 18.58 4.41
N ASP A 89 15.33 18.22 5.69
CA ASP A 89 15.96 17.00 6.15
C ASP A 89 15.22 15.76 5.62
N ILE A 90 16.00 14.80 5.13
CA ILE A 90 15.53 13.49 4.70
C ILE A 90 15.75 12.51 5.84
N GLU A 91 14.68 11.90 6.32
CA GLU A 91 14.73 10.90 7.38
C GLU A 91 14.59 9.49 6.79
N TYR A 92 15.51 8.59 7.14
CA TYR A 92 15.38 7.17 6.85
C TYR A 92 14.26 6.56 7.68
N ILE A 93 13.49 5.65 7.08
CA ILE A 93 12.46 4.86 7.77
C ILE A 93 12.99 3.45 7.95
N GLU A 94 13.14 3.02 9.21
CA GLU A 94 13.56 1.66 9.53
C GLU A 94 12.57 0.62 8.97
N PRO A 95 13.06 -0.39 8.22
CA PRO A 95 12.22 -1.43 7.65
C PRO A 95 11.61 -2.33 8.74
N PHE A 96 10.63 -3.15 8.37
CA PHE A 96 9.99 -4.03 9.32
C PHE A 96 10.94 -5.11 9.85
N ASN A 97 10.70 -5.60 11.07
CA ASN A 97 11.41 -6.77 11.56
C ASN A 97 11.09 -7.99 10.68
N HIS A 98 12.13 -8.61 10.09
CA HIS A 98 12.05 -9.80 9.25
C HIS A 98 12.66 -11.03 9.92
N VAL A 99 12.73 -11.11 11.24
CA VAL A 99 13.28 -12.28 11.93
C VAL A 99 12.22 -12.98 12.77
N GLU A 100 11.33 -12.20 13.39
CA GLU A 100 10.33 -12.71 14.32
C GLU A 100 9.13 -13.34 13.60
N GLU A 101 8.83 -14.59 13.94
CA GLU A 101 7.59 -15.26 13.54
C GLU A 101 6.42 -14.72 14.35
N PRO A 102 5.32 -14.28 13.71
CA PRO A 102 4.12 -13.91 14.44
C PRO A 102 3.57 -15.16 15.13
N ALA A 103 3.04 -14.99 16.35
CA ALA A 103 2.34 -16.06 17.04
C ALA A 103 1.15 -16.56 16.20
N GLU A 104 0.83 -17.85 16.32
CA GLU A 104 -0.28 -18.44 15.55
C GLU A 104 -1.63 -17.79 15.85
N ASP A 105 -1.79 -17.19 17.05
CA ASP A 105 -2.95 -16.44 17.54
C ASP A 105 -2.75 -14.91 17.50
N HIS A 106 -1.73 -14.41 16.79
CA HIS A 106 -1.53 -12.97 16.61
C HIS A 106 -2.80 -12.30 16.07
N LYS A 107 -3.30 -11.25 16.75
CA LYS A 107 -4.47 -10.50 16.29
C LYS A 107 -4.07 -9.61 15.10
N ILE A 108 -4.46 -10.00 13.89
CA ILE A 108 -4.04 -9.32 12.65
C ILE A 108 -4.83 -8.01 12.51
N ARG A 109 -4.14 -6.87 12.46
CA ARG A 109 -4.76 -5.58 12.15
C ARG A 109 -4.85 -5.39 10.64
N VAL A 110 -6.07 -5.41 10.07
CA VAL A 110 -6.30 -5.29 8.63
C VAL A 110 -6.88 -3.93 8.29
N ALA A 111 -6.19 -3.19 7.43
CA ALA A 111 -6.72 -2.00 6.80
C ALA A 111 -7.83 -2.39 5.80
N ALA A 112 -9.03 -1.85 6.02
CA ALA A 112 -10.19 -2.05 5.13
C ALA A 112 -10.81 -0.70 4.74
N SER A 113 -11.55 -0.68 3.63
CA SER A 113 -12.23 0.55 3.18
C SER A 113 -13.31 1.01 4.17
N LEU A 114 -13.45 2.32 4.35
CA LEU A 114 -14.53 2.94 5.12
C LEU A 114 -15.90 2.79 4.44
N SER A 115 -15.93 2.85 3.11
CA SER A 115 -17.17 3.06 2.34
C SER A 115 -17.88 1.79 1.93
N HIS A 116 -17.17 0.68 1.70
CA HIS A 116 -17.74 -0.57 1.17
C HIS A 116 -17.16 -1.78 1.88
N PHE A 117 -18.02 -2.54 2.59
CA PHE A 117 -17.68 -3.82 3.20
C PHE A 117 -18.50 -4.90 2.49
N SER A 118 -17.87 -5.62 1.57
CA SER A 118 -18.52 -6.69 0.79
C SER A 118 -18.57 -8.01 1.58
N LYS A 119 -19.44 -8.94 1.15
CA LYS A 119 -19.46 -10.31 1.68
C LYS A 119 -18.08 -11.00 1.59
N GLN A 120 -17.33 -10.71 0.53
CA GLN A 120 -16.00 -11.30 0.32
C GLN A 120 -15.01 -10.86 1.40
N ILE A 121 -15.00 -9.58 1.79
CA ILE A 121 -14.09 -9.14 2.86
C ILE A 121 -14.54 -9.75 4.21
N GLU A 122 -15.84 -9.91 4.45
CA GLU A 122 -16.36 -10.59 5.65
C GLU A 122 -15.89 -12.04 5.74
N GLU A 123 -15.97 -12.80 4.65
CA GLU A 123 -15.45 -14.17 4.56
C GLU A 123 -13.94 -14.23 4.87
N ILE A 124 -13.14 -13.29 4.34
CA ILE A 124 -11.71 -13.20 4.62
C ILE A 124 -11.46 -12.91 6.10
N ILE A 125 -12.13 -11.91 6.66
CA ILE A 125 -11.99 -11.51 8.06
C ILE A 125 -12.29 -12.70 8.99
N ASN A 126 -13.36 -13.44 8.74
CA ASN A 126 -13.70 -14.63 9.52
C ASN A 126 -12.64 -15.73 9.39
N ALA A 127 -12.05 -15.91 8.22
CA ALA A 127 -11.02 -16.94 8.00
C ALA A 127 -9.68 -16.60 8.69
N ILE A 128 -9.35 -15.31 8.89
CA ILE A 128 -8.07 -14.88 9.44
C ILE A 128 -8.11 -14.55 10.94
N ASP A 129 -9.16 -14.95 11.65
CA ASP A 129 -9.31 -14.72 13.09
C ASP A 129 -8.11 -15.25 13.92
N PRO A 130 -7.67 -14.57 15.00
CA PRO A 130 -8.16 -13.28 15.52
C PRO A 130 -7.75 -12.09 14.65
N VAL A 131 -8.69 -11.15 14.46
CA VAL A 131 -8.53 -10.01 13.56
C VAL A 131 -9.08 -8.71 14.15
N GLU A 132 -8.46 -7.59 13.79
CA GLU A 132 -8.95 -6.24 14.04
C GLU A 132 -9.09 -5.47 12.73
N ILE A 133 -10.29 -4.98 12.43
CA ILE A 133 -10.53 -4.19 11.23
C ILE A 133 -10.24 -2.73 11.54
N VAL A 134 -9.25 -2.16 10.86
CA VAL A 134 -8.93 -0.73 10.91
C VAL A 134 -9.49 -0.06 9.66
N ARG A 135 -10.57 0.71 9.81
CA ARG A 135 -11.25 1.32 8.65
C ARG A 135 -10.54 2.60 8.22
N LEU A 136 -10.04 2.60 6.99
CA LEU A 136 -9.24 3.68 6.42
C LEU A 136 -9.68 4.00 4.97
N GLY A 137 -9.84 5.29 4.70
CA GLY A 137 -10.03 5.84 3.34
C GLY A 137 -8.72 5.88 2.55
N GLY A 138 -8.79 6.03 1.22
CA GLY A 138 -7.64 6.13 0.31
C GLY A 138 -6.75 4.87 0.20
N ALA A 139 -6.35 4.46 -1.01
CA ALA A 139 -5.46 3.32 -1.18
C ALA A 139 -4.05 3.63 -0.66
N GLY A 140 -3.55 4.83 -0.94
CA GLY A 140 -2.28 5.35 -0.46
C GLY A 140 -2.24 5.48 1.06
N ASN A 141 -3.28 6.05 1.67
CA ASN A 141 -3.36 6.18 3.13
C ASN A 141 -3.40 4.82 3.86
N LYS A 142 -4.08 3.81 3.30
CA LYS A 142 -4.01 2.43 3.83
C LYS A 142 -2.60 1.87 3.82
N CYS A 143 -1.86 2.09 2.74
CA CYS A 143 -0.47 1.64 2.64
C CYS A 143 0.47 2.47 3.52
N CYS A 144 0.24 3.77 3.71
CA CYS A 144 0.99 4.58 4.69
C CYS A 144 0.82 4.00 6.10
N ASN A 145 -0.41 3.69 6.51
CA ASN A 145 -0.66 3.06 7.81
C ASN A 145 0.03 1.71 7.95
N LEU A 146 0.12 0.94 6.86
CA LEU A 146 0.91 -0.30 6.83
C LEU A 146 2.40 0.00 6.99
N ALA A 147 2.96 0.92 6.21
CA ALA A 147 4.37 1.34 6.26
C ALA A 147 4.80 1.83 7.66
N TYR A 148 3.92 2.51 8.38
CA TYR A 148 4.18 2.98 9.75
C TYR A 148 3.90 1.93 10.83
N GLY A 149 3.45 0.72 10.49
CA GLY A 149 3.16 -0.34 11.44
C GLY A 149 1.86 -0.15 12.24
N ASN A 150 1.00 0.79 11.84
CA ASN A 150 -0.32 0.99 12.44
C ASN A 150 -1.29 -0.17 12.13
N VAL A 151 -1.07 -0.85 11.00
CA VAL A 151 -1.76 -2.08 10.62
C VAL A 151 -0.74 -3.15 10.22
N ASP A 152 -1.17 -4.41 10.18
CA ASP A 152 -0.33 -5.55 9.79
C ASP A 152 -0.52 -5.95 8.32
N SER A 153 -1.68 -5.60 7.75
CA SER A 153 -2.04 -5.95 6.39
C SER A 153 -3.02 -4.97 5.75
N TYR A 154 -3.01 -4.92 4.42
CA TYR A 154 -4.08 -4.36 3.61
C TYR A 154 -4.57 -5.44 2.62
N ILE A 155 -5.84 -5.84 2.75
CA ILE A 155 -6.48 -6.83 1.88
C ILE A 155 -7.62 -6.16 1.12
N HIS A 156 -7.67 -6.36 -0.20
CA HIS A 156 -8.72 -5.81 -1.06
C HIS A 156 -9.19 -6.86 -2.08
N PRO A 157 -10.32 -7.54 -1.84
CA PRO A 157 -10.73 -8.68 -2.67
C PRO A 157 -11.57 -8.31 -3.90
N SER A 158 -11.57 -7.06 -4.34
CA SER A 158 -12.39 -6.58 -5.46
C SER A 158 -11.56 -5.88 -6.55
N PRO A 159 -12.05 -5.78 -7.80
CA PRO A 159 -11.31 -5.18 -8.92
C PRO A 159 -11.32 -3.64 -8.90
N GLY A 160 -11.62 -3.02 -7.75
CA GLY A 160 -11.80 -1.57 -7.63
C GLY A 160 -10.51 -0.78 -7.82
N LEU A 161 -9.38 -1.37 -7.42
CA LEU A 161 -8.06 -0.75 -7.51
C LEU A 161 -7.52 -0.72 -8.94
N LYS A 162 -6.84 0.38 -9.25
CA LYS A 162 -6.15 0.65 -10.52
C LYS A 162 -4.64 0.62 -10.30
N ASN A 163 -3.90 0.60 -11.41
CA ASN A 163 -2.44 0.59 -11.39
C ASN A 163 -1.86 1.83 -10.67
N TRP A 164 -2.47 2.99 -10.89
CA TRP A 164 -2.08 4.24 -10.23
C TRP A 164 -2.35 4.25 -8.72
N ASP A 165 -3.38 3.54 -8.24
CA ASP A 165 -3.69 3.42 -6.81
C ASP A 165 -2.61 2.64 -6.03
N LEU A 166 -1.88 1.72 -6.69
CA LEU A 166 -0.99 0.76 -6.02
C LEU A 166 0.48 0.79 -6.44
N CYS A 167 0.86 1.33 -7.61
CA CYS A 167 2.26 1.25 -8.06
C CYS A 167 3.22 1.95 -7.09
N ALA A 168 2.87 3.16 -6.63
CA ALA A 168 3.69 3.89 -5.67
C ALA A 168 3.63 3.24 -4.28
N PRO A 169 2.44 2.96 -3.72
CA PRO A 169 2.37 2.37 -2.39
C PRO A 169 3.00 0.98 -2.27
N GLU A 170 2.84 0.11 -3.26
CA GLU A 170 3.47 -1.22 -3.26
C GLU A 170 5.00 -1.11 -3.25
N SER A 171 5.58 -0.16 -4.00
CA SER A 171 7.03 0.10 -3.99
C SER A 171 7.52 0.48 -2.59
N LEU A 172 6.77 1.32 -1.87
CA LEU A 172 7.10 1.71 -0.50
C LEU A 172 7.00 0.54 0.47
N ILE A 173 5.96 -0.29 0.36
CA ILE A 173 5.83 -1.47 1.21
C ILE A 173 7.00 -2.43 0.95
N LYS A 174 7.41 -2.63 -0.30
CA LYS A 174 8.61 -3.42 -0.62
C LYS A 174 9.89 -2.80 -0.08
N ALA A 175 10.03 -1.47 -0.11
CA ALA A 175 11.15 -0.74 0.48
C ALA A 175 11.26 -0.95 2.00
N MET A 176 10.13 -1.16 2.67
CA MET A 176 10.05 -1.53 4.07
C MET A 176 10.23 -3.04 4.32
N GLY A 177 10.41 -3.83 3.25
CA GLY A 177 10.54 -5.29 3.26
C GLY A 177 9.21 -6.05 3.39
N GLY A 178 8.09 -5.40 3.11
CA GLY A 178 6.79 -6.01 3.01
C GLY A 178 6.63 -6.92 1.79
N TYR A 179 5.49 -7.61 1.73
CA TYR A 179 5.20 -8.58 0.69
C TYR A 179 3.80 -8.37 0.10
N SER A 180 3.70 -8.43 -1.23
CA SER A 180 2.51 -8.06 -1.99
C SER A 180 2.18 -9.10 -3.04
N THR A 181 0.91 -9.50 -3.12
CA THR A 181 0.40 -10.32 -4.21
C THR A 181 -1.03 -9.93 -4.55
N ASN A 182 -1.53 -10.45 -5.67
CA ASN A 182 -2.97 -10.55 -5.89
C ASN A 182 -3.56 -11.73 -5.07
N LEU A 183 -4.87 -12.00 -5.20
CA LEU A 183 -5.52 -13.14 -4.52
C LEU A 183 -5.10 -14.51 -5.08
N PHE A 184 -4.48 -14.56 -6.26
CA PHE A 184 -3.91 -15.78 -6.85
C PHE A 184 -2.51 -16.06 -6.33
N GLN A 185 -1.99 -15.20 -5.44
CA GLN A 185 -0.61 -15.22 -4.95
C GLN A 185 0.42 -14.95 -6.05
N GLU A 186 -0.01 -14.33 -7.16
CA GLU A 186 0.87 -13.85 -8.22
C GLU A 186 1.36 -12.43 -7.88
N ARG A 187 2.55 -12.08 -8.37
CA ARG A 187 3.09 -10.72 -8.25
C ARG A 187 2.15 -9.72 -8.93
N LEU A 188 2.03 -8.54 -8.36
CA LEU A 188 1.31 -7.44 -9.01
C LEU A 188 2.07 -7.02 -10.27
N VAL A 189 1.32 -6.80 -11.36
CA VAL A 189 1.85 -6.37 -12.66
C VAL A 189 1.15 -5.08 -13.05
N TYR A 190 1.94 -4.09 -13.49
CA TYR A 190 1.54 -2.75 -13.85
C TYR A 190 1.81 -2.51 -15.32
N ASN A 191 0.84 -2.85 -16.15
CA ASN A 191 0.90 -2.78 -17.60
C ASN A 191 -0.19 -1.85 -18.16
N GLN A 192 0.07 -1.27 -19.33
CA GLN A 192 -0.86 -0.34 -19.99
C GLN A 192 -2.10 -1.06 -20.51
N ASP A 193 -1.95 -2.32 -20.91
CA ASP A 193 -3.06 -3.21 -21.23
C ASP A 193 -3.78 -3.54 -19.91
N SER A 194 -4.94 -2.92 -19.73
CA SER A 194 -5.73 -2.77 -18.51
C SER A 194 -6.21 -4.09 -17.86
N VAL A 195 -5.28 -4.96 -17.45
CA VAL A 195 -5.59 -6.11 -16.61
C VAL A 195 -6.06 -5.56 -15.27
N LYS A 196 -7.33 -5.78 -14.95
CA LYS A 196 -7.86 -5.46 -13.62
C LYS A 196 -7.03 -6.20 -12.58
N LEU A 197 -6.63 -5.47 -11.55
CA LEU A 197 -5.96 -6.08 -10.41
C LEU A 197 -6.87 -7.17 -9.82
N LYS A 198 -6.30 -8.37 -9.70
CA LYS A 198 -6.98 -9.59 -9.25
C LYS A 198 -7.12 -9.64 -7.72
N GLY A 199 -7.58 -8.53 -7.15
CA GLY A 199 -7.50 -8.23 -5.73
C GLY A 199 -6.07 -8.01 -5.23
N LEU A 200 -5.92 -7.88 -3.92
CA LEU A 200 -4.68 -7.50 -3.24
C LEU A 200 -4.58 -8.18 -1.87
N ILE A 201 -3.39 -8.69 -1.56
CA ILE A 201 -2.95 -9.03 -0.22
C ILE A 201 -1.58 -8.36 -0.01
N LEU A 202 -1.51 -7.44 0.94
CA LEU A 202 -0.26 -6.85 1.43
C LEU A 202 -0.03 -7.30 2.87
N GLY A 203 1.12 -7.90 3.15
CA GLY A 203 1.59 -8.13 4.52
C GLY A 203 2.76 -7.22 4.84
N ARG A 204 2.83 -6.71 6.09
CA ARG A 204 3.98 -5.91 6.53
C ARG A 204 5.32 -6.63 6.36
N ASN A 205 5.35 -7.96 6.37
CA ASN A 205 6.55 -8.73 6.02
C ASN A 205 6.12 -10.12 5.49
N PRO A 206 7.04 -10.92 4.92
CA PRO A 206 6.72 -12.25 4.41
C PRO A 206 6.11 -13.20 5.45
N ARG A 207 6.49 -13.10 6.73
CA ARG A 207 5.97 -13.96 7.80
C ARG A 207 4.53 -13.65 8.15
N MET A 208 4.18 -12.36 8.25
CA MET A 208 2.80 -11.91 8.42
C MET A 208 1.95 -12.30 7.22
N TYR A 209 2.48 -12.14 5.99
CA TYR A 209 1.82 -12.63 4.78
C TYR A 209 1.54 -14.13 4.86
N ASN A 210 2.51 -14.94 5.27
CA ASN A 210 2.35 -16.39 5.43
C ASN A 210 1.32 -16.75 6.49
N LEU A 211 1.26 -16.04 7.62
CA LEU A 211 0.22 -16.25 8.63
C LEU A 211 -1.17 -15.97 8.05
N ILE A 212 -1.34 -14.86 7.32
CA ILE A 212 -2.60 -14.48 6.67
C ILE A 212 -3.03 -15.56 5.68
N THR A 213 -2.16 -15.95 4.75
CA THR A 213 -2.51 -16.96 3.73
C THR A 213 -2.72 -18.35 4.32
N LYS A 214 -1.96 -18.73 5.36
CA LYS A 214 -2.20 -19.95 6.14
C LYS A 214 -3.59 -19.97 6.76
N ARG A 215 -4.02 -18.88 7.41
CA ARG A 215 -5.35 -18.80 8.02
C ARG A 215 -6.47 -18.75 6.98
N MET A 216 -6.26 -18.06 5.85
CA MET A 216 -7.22 -18.09 4.74
C MET A 216 -7.43 -19.51 4.18
N GLY A 217 -6.38 -20.33 4.10
CA GLY A 217 -6.49 -21.75 3.73
C GLY A 217 -7.28 -21.98 2.43
N GLU A 218 -8.28 -22.88 2.48
CA GLU A 218 -9.13 -23.24 1.33
C GLU A 218 -9.96 -22.08 0.78
N LEU A 219 -10.24 -21.05 1.58
CA LEU A 219 -10.96 -19.86 1.12
C LEU A 219 -10.18 -19.17 0.00
N LEU A 220 -8.84 -19.10 0.12
CA LEU A 220 -8.00 -18.46 -0.88
C LEU A 220 -8.10 -19.17 -2.23
N GLU A 221 -8.14 -20.52 -2.23
CA GLU A 221 -8.34 -21.31 -3.46
C GLU A 221 -9.75 -21.14 -4.05
N THR A 222 -10.77 -21.06 -3.19
CA THR A 222 -12.16 -20.82 -3.61
C THR A 222 -12.32 -19.43 -4.25
N MET A 223 -11.63 -18.43 -3.73
CA MET A 223 -11.66 -17.07 -4.29
C MET A 223 -11.01 -17.00 -5.68
N LYS A 224 -9.98 -17.80 -5.95
CA LYS A 224 -9.37 -17.86 -7.29
C LYS A 224 -10.34 -18.32 -8.39
N THR A 225 -11.34 -19.12 -8.03
CA THR A 225 -12.34 -19.64 -8.98
C THR A 225 -13.63 -18.82 -9.03
N THR A 226 -13.94 -18.11 -7.94
CA THR A 226 -15.26 -17.45 -7.76
C THR A 226 -15.22 -15.94 -8.01
N VAL A 227 -14.07 -15.28 -7.81
CA VAL A 227 -13.97 -13.83 -8.04
C VAL A 227 -13.95 -13.58 -9.55
N LYS A 228 -15.07 -13.06 -10.06
CA LYS A 228 -15.14 -12.49 -11.42
C LYS A 228 -14.23 -11.27 -11.49
N LEU A 229 -13.00 -11.46 -11.94
CA LEU A 229 -12.01 -10.41 -12.16
C LEU A 229 -12.05 -9.96 -13.62
#